data_AF-A0A3S2UKC5-F1
#
_entry.id   AF-A0A3S2UKC5-F1
#
_cell.length_a   1.000
_cell.length_b   1.000
_cell.length_c   1.000
_cell.angle_alpha   90.00
_cell.angle_beta   90.00
_cell.angle_gamma   90.00
#
_symmetry.space_group_name_H-M   'P 1'
#
loop_
_entity.id
_entity.type
_entity.pdbx_description
1 polymer ?
#
loop_
_entity_poly.entity_id
_entity_poly.type
_entity_poly.pdbx_seq_one_letter_code
_entity_poly.pdbx_strand_id
1 'polypeptide(L)' 'METDVAGMVPLYERIAYLGKRAEISLKRRVHLAKWDAQTGFIKGTSPEARG' A
#
# COMPACT_ATOMS: atom_id res chain seq x y z
N MET A 1 -8.22 5.66 -8.28
CA MET A 1 -7.71 5.84 -6.91
C MET A 1 -7.61 7.34 -6.67
N GLU A 2 -8.32 7.84 -5.68
CA GLU A 2 -8.24 9.25 -5.30
C GLU A 2 -6.96 9.46 -4.50
N THR A 3 -6.09 10.34 -4.98
CA THR A 3 -4.87 10.78 -4.27
C THR A 3 -5.21 12.04 -3.47
N ASP A 4 -4.61 12.21 -2.30
CA ASP A 4 -4.68 13.51 -1.63
C ASP A 4 -3.89 14.59 -2.41
N VAL A 5 -3.96 15.83 -1.93
CA VAL A 5 -3.31 17.01 -2.55
C VAL A 5 -1.79 16.84 -2.71
N ALA A 6 -1.18 15.90 -1.97
CA ALA A 6 0.24 15.58 -2.00
C ALA A 6 0.57 14.31 -2.82
N GLY A 7 -0.38 13.75 -3.57
CA GLY A 7 -0.16 12.56 -4.39
C GLY A 7 -0.08 11.25 -3.60
N MET A 8 -0.55 11.24 -2.35
CA MET A 8 -0.49 10.08 -1.48
C MET A 8 -1.79 9.27 -1.55
N VAL A 9 -1.65 7.95 -1.51
CA VAL A 9 -2.79 7.00 -1.46
C VAL A 9 -2.76 6.19 -0.15
N PRO A 10 -3.92 5.90 0.45
CA PRO A 10 -4.00 5.00 1.60
C PRO A 10 -3.65 3.56 1.22
N LEU A 11 -2.91 2.87 2.09
CA LEU A 11 -2.52 1.47 1.90
C LEU A 11 -3.48 0.52 2.63
N TYR A 12 -3.93 -0.48 1.90
CA TYR A 12 -4.79 -1.55 2.39
C TYR A 12 -4.12 -2.90 2.18
N GLU A 13 -4.22 -3.77 3.17
CA GLU A 13 -3.82 -5.17 3.05
C GLU A 13 -5.05 -6.05 2.93
N ARG A 14 -4.95 -7.05 2.06
CA ARG A 14 -5.97 -8.08 1.91
C ARG A 14 -5.40 -9.41 2.38
N ILE A 15 -5.96 -9.92 3.47
CA ILE A 15 -5.54 -11.18 4.06
C ILE A 15 -6.61 -12.24 3.78
N ALA A 16 -6.18 -13.42 3.36
CA ALA A 16 -7.03 -14.60 3.28
C ALA A 16 -6.60 -15.58 4.37
N TYR A 17 -7.50 -15.91 5.29
CA TYR A 17 -7.27 -16.87 6.37
C TYR A 17 -8.45 -17.83 6.48
N LEU A 18 -8.16 -19.14 6.37
CA LEU A 18 -9.17 -20.22 6.45
C LEU A 18 -10.42 -19.96 5.56
N GLY A 19 -10.19 -19.52 4.32
CA GLY A 19 -11.26 -19.24 3.35
C GLY A 19 -12.01 -17.93 3.56
N LYS A 20 -11.74 -17.19 4.64
CA LYS A 20 -12.27 -15.85 4.89
C LYS A 20 -11.31 -14.79 4.37
N ARG A 21 -11.85 -13.72 3.78
CA ARG A 21 -11.08 -12.56 3.31
C ARG A 21 -11.38 -11.38 4.22
N ALA A 22 -10.33 -10.69 4.65
CA ALA A 22 -10.43 -9.43 5.35
C ALA A 22 -9.63 -8.38 4.59
N GLU A 23 -10.21 -7.18 4.48
CA GLU A 23 -9.50 -5.99 4.05
C GLU A 23 -9.19 -5.14 5.28
N ILE A 24 -7.92 -4.79 5.46
CA ILE A 24 -7.43 -4.09 6.63
C ILE A 24 -6.75 -2.81 6.16
N SER A 25 -7.21 -1.65 6.66
CA SER A 25 -6.48 -0.41 6.46
C SER A 25 -5.23 -0.41 7.33
N LEU A 26 -4.06 -0.23 6.72
CA LEU A 26 -2.80 -0.12 7.45
C LEU A 26 -2.64 1.25 8.12
N LYS A 27 -3.58 2.18 7.90
CA LYS A 27 -3.48 3.60 8.33
C LYS A 27 -2.18 4.29 7.87
N ARG A 28 -1.49 3.71 6.89
CA ARG A 28 -0.31 4.25 6.24
C ARG A 28 -0.72 4.81 4.87
N ARG A 29 0.00 5.83 4.42
CA ARG A 29 -0.15 6.42 3.09
C ARG A 29 1.16 6.29 2.33
N VAL A 30 1.09 6.06 1.03
CA VAL A 30 2.25 5.89 0.16
C VAL A 30 2.14 6.81 -1.05
N HIS A 31 3.27 7.32 -1.52
CA HIS A 31 3.28 8.16 -2.71
C HIS A 31 3.06 7.29 -3.94
N LEU A 32 2.07 7.61 -4.78
CA LEU A 32 1.70 6.76 -5.91
C LEU A 32 2.87 6.54 -6.89
N ALA A 33 3.75 7.53 -7.06
CA ALA A 33 4.94 7.40 -7.91
C ALA A 33 5.97 6.35 -7.42
N LYS A 34 5.92 5.96 -6.13
CA LYS A 34 6.77 4.90 -5.59
C LYS A 34 6.08 3.52 -5.66
N TRP A 35 4.80 3.47 -6.01
CA TRP A 35 4.05 2.21 -6.10
C TRP A 35 4.28 1.54 -7.45
N ASP A 36 4.68 0.27 -7.43
CA ASP A 36 4.74 -0.56 -8.63
C ASP A 36 3.46 -1.39 -8.75
N ALA A 37 2.59 -1.00 -9.68
CA ALA A 37 1.32 -1.69 -9.91
C ALA A 37 1.47 -3.10 -10.53
N GLN A 38 2.60 -3.43 -11.17
CA GLN A 38 2.84 -4.77 -11.71
C GLN A 38 3.24 -5.74 -10.60
N THR A 39 4.09 -5.30 -9.68
CA THR A 39 4.61 -6.17 -8.62
C THR A 39 3.78 -6.09 -7.34
N GLY A 40 3.00 -5.01 -7.14
CA GLY A 40 2.25 -4.76 -5.91
C GLY A 40 3.14 -4.32 -4.74
N PHE A 41 4.39 -3.92 -5.01
CA PHE A 41 5.35 -3.48 -4.01
C PHE A 41 5.70 -2.01 -4.19
N ILE A 42 6.15 -1.38 -3.12
CA ILE A 42 6.73 -0.04 -3.17
C ILE A 42 8.16 -0.18 -3.70
N LYS A 43 8.44 0.45 -4.85
CA LYS A 43 9.80 0.61 -5.38
C LYS A 43 10.57 1.57 -4.49
N GLY A 44 11.44 1.05 -3.63
CA GLY A 44 12.39 1.88 -2.90
C GLY A 44 13.28 1.10 -1.93
N THR A 45 14.55 1.50 -1.85
CA THR A 45 15.47 1.23 -0.74
C THR A 45 15.17 2.12 0.49
N SER A 46 13.96 2.68 0.56
CA SER A 46 13.54 3.64 1.59
C SER A 46 13.34 2.94 2.95
N PRO A 47 13.58 3.60 4.09
CA PRO A 47 13.33 3.04 5.42
C PRO A 47 11.90 2.50 5.60
N GLU A 48 10.94 3.13 4.93
CA GLU A 48 9.51 2.75 4.87
C GLU A 48 9.26 1.36 4.25
N ALA A 49 10.18 0.87 3.41
CA ALA A 49 10.12 -0.47 2.80
C ALA A 49 10.84 -1.54 3.64
N ARG A 50 11.60 -1.14 4.67
CA ARG A 50 12.35 -2.05 5.56
C ARG A 50 11.72 -2.19 6.96
N GLY A 51 10.56 -1.56 7.25
CA GLY A 51 9.99 -1.47 8.61
C GLY A 51 8.47 -1.47 8.74
#